data_AF-A0A3D1ZEC6-F1
#
_entry.id   AF-A0A3D1ZEC6-F1
#
_cell.length_a   1.000
_cell.length_b   1.000
_cell.length_c   1.000
_cell.angle_alpha   90.00
_cell.angle_beta   90.00
_cell.angle_gamma   90.00
#
_symmetry.space_group_name_H-M   'P 1'
#
loop_
_entity.id
_entity.type
_entity.pdbx_description
1 polymer ?
#
loop_
_entity_poly.entity_id
_entity_poly.type
_entity_poly.pdbx_seq_one_letter_code
_entity_poly.pdbx_strand_id
1 'polypeptide(L)'
;AIAKAPSFDAASRLHSFLSGILDPENDLFLRAFEVLGASEEEYSSASASPTTRAFGDFLVRTGLEGNFDDIITVLYVTEGTYLDWGTRLISEAKKPANPIYQEWIGIHGPAVLRSLVEWMGEHLDSTDLSARRAKIDELFHTALRYECMFWDAAYTDLQAWPDE
;
A
#
# COMPACT_ATOMS: atom_id res chain seq x y z
N ALA A 1 -9.66 5.36 7.96
CA ALA A 1 -8.89 6.62 8.03
C ALA A 1 -9.80 7.86 8.03
N ILE A 2 -10.57 8.11 6.95
CA ILE A 2 -11.44 9.31 6.79
C ILE A 2 -12.34 9.56 8.02
N ALA A 3 -13.08 8.54 8.48
CA ALA A 3 -14.00 8.68 9.63
C ALA A 3 -13.30 8.98 10.97
N LYS A 4 -11.98 8.73 11.06
CA LYS A 4 -11.17 9.00 12.26
C LYS A 4 -10.27 10.24 12.09
N ALA A 5 -10.41 10.97 10.99
CA ALA A 5 -9.54 12.10 10.69
C ALA A 5 -9.74 13.24 11.70
N PRO A 6 -8.65 13.91 12.14
CA PRO A 6 -8.73 15.00 13.12
C PRO A 6 -9.25 16.30 12.52
N SER A 7 -9.32 16.40 11.19
CA SER A 7 -9.80 17.59 10.48
C SER A 7 -10.43 17.22 9.14
N PHE A 8 -11.26 18.12 8.59
CA PHE A 8 -11.80 17.98 7.25
C PHE A 8 -10.71 17.97 6.18
N ASP A 9 -9.61 18.70 6.37
CA ASP A 9 -8.49 18.70 5.44
C ASP A 9 -7.83 17.31 5.37
N ALA A 10 -7.59 16.68 6.53
CA ALA A 10 -7.07 15.31 6.59
C ALA A 10 -8.06 14.30 5.98
N ALA A 11 -9.36 14.45 6.27
CA ALA A 11 -10.40 13.62 5.68
C ALA A 11 -10.44 13.75 4.14
N SER A 12 -10.31 14.99 3.63
CA SER A 12 -10.34 15.26 2.19
C SER A 12 -9.13 14.69 1.47
N ARG A 13 -7.93 14.78 2.04
CA ARG A 13 -6.71 14.16 1.47
C ARG A 13 -6.86 12.64 1.35
N LEU A 14 -7.37 12.00 2.40
CA LEU A 14 -7.63 10.56 2.40
C LEU A 14 -8.77 10.15 1.46
N HIS A 15 -9.76 11.02 1.26
CA HIS A 15 -10.79 10.80 0.24
C HIS A 15 -10.20 10.83 -1.17
N SER A 16 -9.35 11.83 -1.50
CA SER A 16 -8.66 11.88 -2.79
C SER A 16 -7.78 10.67 -3.03
N PHE A 17 -7.08 10.20 -1.98
CA PHE A 17 -6.31 8.96 -2.06
C PHE A 17 -7.20 7.74 -2.36
N LEU A 18 -8.32 7.58 -1.65
CA LEU A 18 -9.27 6.50 -1.90
C LEU A 18 -9.84 6.55 -3.33
N SER A 19 -10.16 7.72 -3.86
CA SER A 19 -10.58 7.86 -5.25
C SER A 19 -9.51 7.40 -6.25
N GLY A 20 -8.22 7.64 -5.95
CA GLY A 20 -7.10 7.13 -6.75
C GLY A 20 -7.05 5.60 -6.79
N ILE A 21 -7.33 4.93 -5.66
CA ILE A 21 -7.38 3.46 -5.62
C ILE A 21 -8.58 2.93 -6.42
N LEU A 22 -9.75 3.55 -6.25
CA LEU A 22 -11.00 3.06 -6.83
C LEU A 22 -11.08 3.24 -8.36
N ASP A 23 -10.43 4.27 -8.91
CA ASP A 23 -10.55 4.61 -10.34
C ASP A 23 -9.28 4.18 -11.12
N PRO A 24 -8.17 4.97 -11.16
CA PRO A 24 -7.06 4.69 -12.08
C PRO A 24 -6.28 3.41 -11.77
N GLU A 25 -6.20 2.99 -10.51
CA GLU A 25 -5.47 1.77 -10.12
C GLU A 25 -6.24 0.50 -10.47
N ASN A 26 -7.56 0.49 -10.25
CA ASN A 26 -8.43 -0.62 -10.67
C ASN A 26 -8.35 -0.84 -12.19
N ASP A 27 -8.36 0.25 -12.96
CA ASP A 27 -8.21 0.21 -14.42
C ASP A 27 -6.87 -0.40 -14.87
N LEU A 28 -5.79 -0.15 -14.12
CA LEU A 28 -4.49 -0.78 -14.37
C LEU A 28 -4.56 -2.29 -14.13
N PHE A 29 -5.15 -2.75 -13.02
CA PHE A 29 -5.23 -4.18 -12.73
C PHE A 29 -6.06 -4.93 -13.77
N LEU A 30 -7.19 -4.37 -14.22
CA LEU A 30 -8.00 -4.97 -15.29
C LEU A 30 -7.20 -5.12 -16.59
N ARG A 31 -6.43 -4.10 -16.98
CA ARG A 31 -5.52 -4.21 -18.14
C ARG A 31 -4.39 -5.21 -17.91
N ALA A 32 -3.85 -5.27 -16.70
CA ALA A 32 -2.80 -6.21 -16.35
C ALA A 32 -3.29 -7.67 -16.48
N PHE A 33 -4.50 -7.97 -15.99
CA PHE A 33 -5.11 -9.29 -16.15
C PHE A 33 -5.31 -9.64 -17.62
N GLU A 34 -5.81 -8.71 -18.44
CA GLU A 34 -5.95 -8.93 -19.89
C GLU A 34 -4.59 -9.25 -20.56
N VAL A 35 -3.54 -8.47 -20.27
CA VAL A 35 -2.20 -8.69 -20.83
C VAL A 35 -1.58 -10.01 -20.34
N LEU A 36 -1.87 -10.42 -19.11
CA LEU A 36 -1.41 -11.69 -18.54
C LEU A 36 -2.27 -12.89 -18.97
N GLY A 37 -3.39 -12.66 -19.66
CA GLY A 37 -4.30 -13.70 -20.12
C GLY A 37 -5.18 -14.30 -19.00
N ALA A 38 -5.34 -13.60 -17.88
CA ALA A 38 -6.21 -14.02 -16.80
C ALA A 38 -7.68 -13.67 -17.13
N SER A 39 -8.55 -14.66 -17.03
CA SER A 39 -9.99 -14.51 -17.20
C SER A 39 -10.64 -13.83 -15.99
N GLU A 40 -11.83 -13.28 -16.20
CA GLU A 40 -12.64 -12.71 -15.13
C GLU A 40 -12.98 -13.71 -14.03
N GLU A 41 -13.22 -14.97 -14.39
CA GLU A 41 -13.46 -16.04 -13.43
C GLU A 41 -12.22 -16.27 -12.55
N GLU A 42 -11.03 -16.30 -13.13
CA GLU A 42 -9.77 -16.48 -12.38
C GLU A 42 -9.51 -15.34 -11.39
N TYR A 43 -9.57 -14.07 -11.83
CA TYR A 43 -9.28 -12.97 -10.91
C TYR A 43 -10.41 -12.67 -9.91
N SER A 44 -11.67 -12.95 -10.25
CA SER A 44 -12.80 -12.70 -9.35
C SER A 44 -12.98 -13.79 -8.29
N SER A 45 -12.45 -15.00 -8.54
CA SER A 45 -12.45 -16.10 -7.58
C SER A 45 -11.14 -16.22 -6.79
N ALA A 46 -10.14 -15.39 -7.10
CA ALA A 46 -8.85 -15.39 -6.43
C ALA A 46 -8.99 -15.20 -4.91
N SER A 47 -8.33 -16.07 -4.15
CA SER A 47 -8.23 -15.96 -2.71
C SER A 47 -6.92 -15.27 -2.32
N ALA A 48 -6.96 -14.52 -1.21
CA ALA A 48 -5.75 -13.98 -0.63
C ALA A 48 -4.87 -15.13 -0.09
N SER A 49 -3.58 -15.12 -0.47
CA SER A 49 -2.58 -16.00 0.12
C SER A 49 -2.49 -15.81 1.64
N PRO A 50 -1.89 -16.76 2.39
CA PRO A 50 -1.75 -16.63 3.84
C PRO A 50 -1.07 -15.30 4.25
N THR A 51 -0.05 -14.88 3.50
CA THR A 51 0.64 -13.60 3.74
C THR A 51 -0.25 -12.40 3.46
N THR A 52 -0.94 -12.37 2.31
CA THR A 52 -1.85 -11.27 1.96
C THR A 52 -3.01 -11.17 2.93
N ARG A 53 -3.57 -12.30 3.38
CA ARG A 53 -4.62 -12.32 4.41
C ARG A 53 -4.09 -11.79 5.74
N ALA A 54 -2.93 -12.25 6.21
CA ALA A 54 -2.36 -11.79 7.47
C ALA A 54 -2.06 -10.28 7.43
N PHE A 55 -1.55 -9.77 6.31
CA PHE A 55 -1.32 -8.34 6.16
C PHE A 55 -2.64 -7.57 6.15
N GLY A 56 -3.64 -8.00 5.36
CA GLY A 56 -4.97 -7.40 5.32
C GLY A 56 -5.65 -7.37 6.69
N ASP A 57 -5.59 -8.45 7.46
CA ASP A 57 -6.13 -8.54 8.81
C ASP A 57 -5.45 -7.55 9.77
N PHE A 58 -4.12 -7.39 9.65
CA PHE A 58 -3.36 -6.37 10.39
C PHE A 58 -3.83 -4.94 10.04
N LEU A 59 -4.04 -4.63 8.75
CA LEU A 59 -4.55 -3.33 8.30
C LEU A 59 -5.96 -3.07 8.82
N VAL A 60 -6.87 -4.04 8.68
CA VAL A 60 -8.28 -3.94 9.13
C VAL A 60 -8.33 -3.74 10.64
N ARG A 61 -7.59 -4.55 11.40
CA ARG A 61 -7.52 -4.42 12.86
C ARG A 61 -7.00 -3.05 13.28
N THR A 62 -5.92 -2.57 12.66
CA THR A 62 -5.37 -1.22 12.93
C THR A 62 -6.42 -0.15 12.61
N GLY A 63 -7.14 -0.30 11.49
CA GLY A 63 -8.24 0.58 11.09
C GLY A 63 -9.41 0.61 12.07
N LEU A 64 -9.76 -0.52 12.68
CA LEU A 64 -10.88 -0.66 13.60
C LEU A 64 -10.52 -0.25 15.03
N GLU A 65 -9.45 -0.79 15.59
CA GLU A 65 -9.05 -0.61 17.00
C GLU A 65 -8.19 0.63 17.22
N GLY A 66 -7.41 1.04 16.23
CA GLY A 66 -6.43 2.12 16.34
C GLY A 66 -7.03 3.53 16.24
N ASN A 67 -6.20 4.54 16.48
CA ASN A 67 -6.52 5.94 16.23
C ASN A 67 -6.05 6.40 14.84
N PHE A 68 -6.19 7.69 14.55
CA PHE A 68 -5.73 8.24 13.27
C PHE A 68 -4.24 8.04 13.04
N ASP A 69 -3.40 8.29 14.04
CA ASP A 69 -1.94 8.21 13.93
C ASP A 69 -1.47 6.78 13.69
N ASP A 70 -2.14 5.78 14.30
CA ASP A 70 -1.89 4.37 14.04
C ASP A 70 -2.13 4.03 12.56
N ILE A 71 -3.21 4.55 11.99
CA ILE A 71 -3.58 4.33 10.59
C ILE A 71 -2.61 5.05 9.65
N ILE A 72 -2.28 6.32 9.94
CA ILE A 72 -1.31 7.08 9.13
C ILE A 72 0.08 6.46 9.19
N THR A 73 0.50 5.90 10.33
CA THR A 73 1.78 5.20 10.45
C THR A 73 1.86 4.02 9.48
N VAL A 74 0.81 3.22 9.41
CA VAL A 74 0.80 2.05 8.52
C VAL A 74 0.70 2.47 7.05
N LEU A 75 -0.17 3.43 6.71
CA LEU A 75 -0.25 3.97 5.34
C LEU A 75 1.05 4.62 4.88
N TYR A 76 1.76 5.32 5.79
CA TYR A 76 3.06 5.89 5.49
C TYR A 76 4.08 4.82 5.09
N VAL A 77 4.05 3.65 5.75
CA VAL A 77 4.91 2.53 5.37
C VAL A 77 4.48 1.93 4.03
N THR A 78 3.20 1.63 3.84
CA THR A 78 2.73 0.96 2.61
C THR A 78 3.00 1.85 1.40
N GLU A 79 2.58 3.11 1.42
CA GLU A 79 2.80 4.01 0.29
C GLU A 79 4.26 4.47 0.17
N GLY A 80 4.95 4.65 1.30
CA GLY A 80 6.33 5.13 1.34
C GLY A 80 7.32 4.13 0.76
N THR A 81 7.15 2.83 1.03
CA THR A 81 8.01 1.79 0.45
C THR A 81 7.86 1.73 -1.07
N TYR A 82 6.63 1.86 -1.57
CA TYR A 82 6.35 1.93 -2.99
C TYR A 82 6.92 3.18 -3.66
N LEU A 83 6.75 4.35 -3.04
CA LEU A 83 7.35 5.59 -3.50
C LEU A 83 8.89 5.49 -3.56
N ASP A 84 9.53 4.86 -2.57
CA ASP A 84 10.99 4.72 -2.51
C ASP A 84 11.54 3.95 -3.71
N TRP A 85 11.07 2.72 -3.92
CA TRP A 85 11.56 1.93 -5.05
C TRP A 85 11.10 2.51 -6.40
N GLY A 86 9.88 3.07 -6.48
CA GLY A 86 9.36 3.69 -7.70
C GLY A 86 10.20 4.88 -8.14
N THR A 87 10.54 5.76 -7.18
CA THR A 87 11.45 6.89 -7.38
C THR A 87 12.81 6.42 -7.88
N ARG A 88 13.38 5.39 -7.23
CA ARG A 88 14.67 4.84 -7.62
C ARG A 88 14.66 4.32 -9.05
N LEU A 89 13.69 3.46 -9.43
CA LEU A 89 13.62 2.89 -10.78
C LEU A 89 13.41 3.95 -11.87
N ILE A 90 12.63 5.00 -11.60
CA ILE A 90 12.45 6.14 -12.52
C ILE A 90 13.76 6.92 -12.69
N SER A 91 14.44 7.24 -11.59
CA SER A 91 15.71 7.98 -11.63
C SER A 91 16.83 7.21 -12.34
N GLU A 92 16.83 5.88 -12.24
CA GLU A 92 17.71 4.98 -12.99
C GLU A 92 17.25 4.74 -14.44
N ALA A 93 16.19 5.40 -14.89
CA ALA A 93 15.59 5.27 -16.22
C ALA A 93 15.28 3.81 -16.61
N LYS A 94 14.84 2.99 -15.65
CA LYS A 94 14.46 1.60 -15.91
C LYS A 94 13.25 1.53 -16.83
N LYS A 95 13.36 0.71 -17.87
CA LYS A 95 12.29 0.47 -18.85
C LYS A 95 12.17 -1.04 -19.10
N PRO A 96 11.46 -1.77 -18.24
CA PRO A 96 11.18 -3.19 -18.48
C PRO A 96 10.47 -3.39 -19.82
N ALA A 97 10.73 -4.51 -20.49
CA ALA A 97 10.09 -4.82 -21.78
C ALA A 97 8.56 -4.95 -21.65
N ASN A 98 8.06 -5.43 -20.51
CA ASN A 98 6.64 -5.54 -20.25
C ASN A 98 6.05 -4.14 -19.94
N PRO A 99 5.05 -3.66 -20.72
CA PRO A 99 4.44 -2.35 -20.49
C PRO A 99 3.71 -2.25 -19.15
N ILE A 100 3.17 -3.35 -18.60
CA ILE A 100 2.51 -3.36 -17.29
C ILE A 100 3.49 -2.98 -16.18
N TYR A 101 4.74 -3.45 -16.25
CA TYR A 101 5.75 -3.08 -15.26
C TYR A 101 6.18 -1.61 -15.39
N GLN A 102 6.16 -1.04 -16.60
CA GLN A 102 6.41 0.40 -16.76
C GLN A 102 5.29 1.23 -16.14
N GLU A 103 4.04 0.81 -16.32
CA GLU A 103 2.88 1.45 -15.71
C GLU A 103 2.89 1.31 -14.18
N TRP A 104 3.21 0.12 -13.67
CA TRP A 104 3.40 -0.15 -12.24
C TRP A 104 4.46 0.75 -11.61
N ILE A 105 5.60 0.95 -12.28
CA ILE A 105 6.62 1.91 -11.84
C ILE A 105 6.07 3.34 -11.86
N GLY A 106 5.29 3.69 -12.89
CA GLY A 106 4.73 5.02 -13.06
C GLY A 106 3.76 5.42 -11.95
N ILE A 107 2.83 4.54 -11.59
CA ILE A 107 1.82 4.82 -10.56
C ILE A 107 2.40 4.88 -9.15
N HIS A 108 3.51 4.20 -8.89
CA HIS A 108 4.24 4.29 -7.62
C HIS A 108 5.35 5.35 -7.64
N GLY A 109 5.41 6.15 -8.71
CA GLY A 109 6.37 7.21 -8.85
C GLY A 109 6.02 8.47 -8.05
N PRO A 110 6.97 9.42 -7.98
CA PRO A 110 6.76 10.72 -7.34
C PRO A 110 5.57 11.53 -7.86
N ALA A 111 5.16 11.34 -9.11
CA ALA A 111 4.04 12.09 -9.69
C ALA A 111 2.70 11.78 -9.01
N VAL A 112 2.58 10.60 -8.39
CA VAL A 112 1.35 10.11 -7.78
C VAL A 112 1.48 10.11 -6.25
N LEU A 113 2.49 9.44 -5.71
CA LEU A 113 2.55 9.17 -4.26
C LEU A 113 3.26 10.24 -3.43
N ARG A 114 4.14 11.07 -4.02
CA ARG A 114 4.99 12.00 -3.26
C ARG A 114 4.20 12.87 -2.29
N SER A 115 3.19 13.58 -2.81
CA SER A 115 2.40 14.54 -2.03
C SER A 115 1.69 13.88 -0.85
N LEU A 116 1.22 12.64 -1.03
CA LEU A 116 0.55 11.87 0.01
C LEU A 116 1.54 11.42 1.08
N VAL A 117 2.66 10.81 0.67
CA VAL A 117 3.68 10.30 1.60
C VAL A 117 4.35 11.42 2.39
N GLU A 118 4.71 12.53 1.74
CA GLU A 118 5.28 13.71 2.41
C GLU A 118 4.30 14.27 3.44
N TRP A 119 3.02 14.39 3.11
CA TRP A 119 1.99 14.83 4.05
C TRP A 119 1.84 13.88 5.26
N MET A 120 1.84 12.57 5.04
CA MET A 120 1.76 11.60 6.14
C MET A 120 3.01 11.68 7.03
N GLY A 121 4.20 11.83 6.46
CA GLY A 121 5.44 12.02 7.19
C GLY A 121 5.41 13.30 8.03
N GLU A 122 5.00 14.42 7.44
CA GLU A 122 4.85 15.70 8.16
C GLU A 122 3.84 15.61 9.30
N HIS A 123 2.71 14.91 9.10
CA HIS A 123 1.74 14.66 10.18
C HIS A 123 2.38 13.89 11.35
N LEU A 124 3.10 12.82 11.05
CA LEU A 124 3.76 11.98 12.08
C LEU A 124 4.88 12.73 12.80
N ASP A 125 5.68 13.53 12.09
CA ASP A 125 6.78 14.30 12.65
C ASP A 125 6.30 15.48 13.52
N SER A 126 5.13 16.05 13.20
CA SER A 126 4.56 17.18 13.95
C SER A 126 3.68 16.76 15.14
N THR A 127 3.28 15.49 15.21
CA THR A 127 2.42 14.98 16.29
C THR A 127 3.24 14.51 17.49
N ASP A 128 2.85 14.91 18.72
CA ASP A 128 3.48 14.38 19.94
C ASP A 128 3.05 12.93 20.19
N LEU A 129 3.87 12.01 19.70
CA LEU A 129 3.68 10.56 19.85
C LEU A 129 4.55 9.97 20.98
N SER A 130 5.17 10.80 21.82
CA SER A 130 6.14 10.34 22.84
C SER A 130 5.57 9.26 23.77
N ALA A 131 4.35 9.45 24.27
CA ALA A 131 3.65 8.47 25.11
C ALA A 131 3.24 7.18 24.39
N ARG A 132 3.20 7.20 23.06
CA ARG A 132 2.78 6.08 22.19
C ARG A 132 3.94 5.52 21.37
N ARG A 133 5.17 5.97 21.61
CA ARG A 133 6.32 5.70 20.73
C ARG A 133 6.52 4.21 20.46
N ALA A 134 6.48 3.38 21.50
CA ALA A 134 6.62 1.94 21.37
C ALA A 134 5.54 1.31 20.46
N LYS A 135 4.30 1.82 20.50
CA LYS A 135 3.21 1.33 19.66
C LYS A 135 3.39 1.74 18.21
N ILE A 136 3.78 2.99 17.97
CA ILE A 136 4.06 3.50 16.62
C ILE A 136 5.24 2.76 15.99
N ASP A 137 6.32 2.55 16.74
CA ASP A 137 7.46 1.77 16.29
C ASP A 137 7.04 0.32 15.97
N GLU A 138 6.20 -0.31 16.80
CA GLU A 138 5.66 -1.65 16.53
C GLU A 138 4.87 -1.69 15.21
N LEU A 139 3.93 -0.76 15.01
CA LEU A 139 3.10 -0.68 13.79
C LEU A 139 3.97 -0.47 12.55
N PHE A 140 4.92 0.46 12.62
CA PHE A 140 5.83 0.77 11.52
C PHE A 140 6.66 -0.45 11.10
N HIS A 141 7.33 -1.10 12.06
CA HIS A 141 8.15 -2.28 11.76
C HIS A 141 7.33 -3.49 11.34
N THR A 142 6.11 -3.64 11.87
CA THR A 142 5.22 -4.74 11.48
C THR A 142 4.72 -4.56 10.06
N ALA A 143 4.31 -3.35 9.67
CA ALA A 143 3.96 -3.03 8.29
C ALA A 143 5.14 -3.29 7.33
N LEU A 144 6.36 -2.88 7.68
CA LEU A 144 7.55 -3.13 6.86
C LEU A 144 7.86 -4.63 6.69
N ARG A 145 7.69 -5.43 7.74
CA ARG A 145 7.85 -6.88 7.66
C ARG A 145 6.83 -7.48 6.70
N TYR A 146 5.58 -7.06 6.80
CA TYR A 146 4.54 -7.52 5.89
C TYR A 146 4.77 -7.11 4.44
N GLU A 147 5.24 -5.89 4.18
CA GLU A 147 5.64 -5.46 2.84
C GLU A 147 6.72 -6.38 2.26
N CYS A 148 7.79 -6.65 3.03
CA CYS A 148 8.84 -7.59 2.60
C CYS A 148 8.27 -8.98 2.33
N MET A 149 7.45 -9.51 3.24
CA MET A 149 6.83 -10.83 3.10
C MET A 149 5.87 -10.89 1.89
N PHE A 150 5.18 -9.80 1.57
CA PHE A 150 4.28 -9.72 0.42
C PHE A 150 5.05 -9.88 -0.89
N TRP A 151 6.17 -9.16 -1.03
CA TRP A 151 7.06 -9.31 -2.18
C TRP A 151 7.71 -10.69 -2.26
N ASP A 152 8.19 -11.23 -1.13
CA ASP A 152 8.78 -12.56 -1.06
C ASP A 152 7.76 -13.64 -1.45
N ALA A 153 6.54 -13.56 -0.94
CA ALA A 153 5.48 -14.51 -1.26
C ALA A 153 5.17 -14.51 -2.77
N ALA A 154 5.10 -13.33 -3.40
CA ALA A 154 4.89 -13.20 -4.84
C ALA A 154 6.06 -13.78 -5.66
N TYR A 155 7.29 -13.66 -5.15
CA TYR A 155 8.48 -14.11 -5.85
C TYR A 155 8.75 -15.62 -5.72
N THR A 156 8.48 -16.21 -4.54
CA THR A 156 8.77 -17.61 -4.24
C THR A 156 7.57 -18.55 -4.41
N ASP A 157 6.44 -18.04 -4.90
CA ASP A 157 5.19 -18.78 -5.10
C ASP A 157 4.64 -19.42 -3.80
N LEU A 158 4.88 -18.77 -2.64
CA LEU A 158 4.30 -19.19 -1.35
C LEU A 158 2.87 -18.66 -1.20
N GLN A 159 2.03 -18.95 -2.19
CA GLN A 159 0.71 -18.35 -2.35
C GLN A 159 -0.43 -19.19 -1.74
N ALA A 160 -0.21 -20.48 -1.49
CA ALA A 160 -1.26 -21.39 -1.06
C ALA A 160 -1.27 -21.65 0.45
N TRP A 161 -2.45 -21.98 0.99
CA TRP A 161 -2.57 -22.52 2.33
C TRP A 161 -1.94 -23.93 2.41
N PRO A 162 -1.47 -24.39 3.58
CA PRO A 162 -0.86 -25.72 3.70
C PRO A 162 -1.78 -26.90 3.36
N ASP A 163 -3.09 -26.67 3.36
CA ASP A 163 -4.15 -27.63 3.06
C ASP A 163 -4.77 -27.46 1.67
N GLU A 164 -4.24 -26.54 0.85
CA GLU A 164 -4.57 -26.35 -0.57
C GLU A 164 -3.55 -27.02 -1.51
#